data_AF-A0A536UMN6-F1
#
_entry.id   AF-A0A536UMN6-F1
#
_cell.length_a   1.000
_cell.length_b   1.000
_cell.length_c   1.000
_cell.angle_alpha   90.00
_cell.angle_beta   90.00
_cell.angle_gamma   90.00
#
_symmetry.space_group_name_H-M   'P 1'
#
loop_
_entity.id
_entity.type
_entity.pdbx_description
1 polymer ?
#
loop_
_entity_poly.entity_id
_entity_poly.type
_entity_poly.pdbx_seq_one_letter_code
_entity_poly.pdbx_strand_id
1 'polypeptide(L)' 'MDRRTFIGRLAGGLLAVSFAAEAQHAARLPRIGVLLPGNTGTGTEVLRQGLRELGYAEGRTVVIEW' A
#
# COMPACT_ATOMS: atom_id res chain seq x y z
N MET A 1 9.78 21.19 37.57
CA MET A 1 9.10 20.40 36.52
C MET A 1 8.01 19.61 37.20
N ASP A 2 6.75 19.92 36.95
CA ASP A 2 5.64 19.18 37.56
C ASP A 2 5.46 17.82 36.89
N ARG A 3 5.15 16.78 37.68
CA ARG A 3 4.95 15.40 37.17
C ARG A 3 3.93 15.34 36.03
N ARG A 4 2.93 16.24 36.09
CA ARG A 4 1.84 16.33 35.11
C ARG A 4 2.36 16.80 33.74
N THR A 5 3.26 17.77 33.73
CA THR A 5 3.88 18.29 32.50
C THR A 5 4.80 17.24 31.87
N PHE A 6 5.51 16.47 32.68
CA PHE A 6 6.35 15.37 32.21
C PHE A 6 5.52 14.24 31.57
N ILE A 7 4.47 13.76 32.26
CA ILE A 7 3.59 12.71 31.73
C ILE A 7 2.88 13.17 30.46
N GLY A 8 2.37 14.40 30.44
CA GLY A 8 1.71 14.95 29.25
C GLY A 8 2.62 15.01 28.03
N ARG A 9 3.89 15.39 28.22
CA ARG A 9 4.89 15.41 27.14
C ARG A 9 5.28 14.02 26.67
N LEU A 10 5.46 13.07 27.59
CA LEU A 10 5.81 11.69 27.24
C LEU A 10 4.66 11.01 26.48
N ALA A 11 3.43 11.15 26.96
CA ALA A 11 2.24 10.60 26.30
C ALA A 11 2.01 11.26 24.93
N GLY A 12 2.11 12.59 24.84
CA GLY A 12 1.98 13.31 23.57
C GLY A 12 3.05 12.94 22.55
N GLY A 13 4.31 12.78 22.99
CA GLY A 13 5.41 12.33 22.16
C GLY A 13 5.21 10.90 21.64
N LEU A 14 4.78 9.98 22.49
CA LEU A 14 4.56 8.58 22.12
C LEU A 14 3.43 8.44 21.08
N LEU A 15 2.32 9.18 21.27
CA LEU A 15 1.22 9.19 20.32
C LEU A 15 1.62 9.78 18.96
N ALA A 16 2.42 10.84 18.94
CA ALA A 16 2.91 11.43 17.69
C ALA A 16 3.77 10.46 16.86
N VAL A 17 4.56 9.61 17.52
CA VAL A 17 5.39 8.58 16.85
C VAL A 17 4.52 7.49 16.21
N SER A 18 3.47 7.04 16.90
CA SER A 18 2.54 6.05 16.35
C SER A 18 1.79 6.58 15.13
N PHE A 19 1.29 7.82 15.19
CA PHE A 19 0.59 8.44 14.07
C PHE A 19 1.49 8.68 12.86
N ALA A 20 2.76 9.04 13.07
CA ALA A 20 3.73 9.17 12.00
C ALA A 20 4.05 7.82 11.34
N ALA A 21 4.13 6.72 12.11
CA ALA A 21 4.38 5.38 11.58
C ALA A 21 3.21 4.86 10.70
N GLU A 22 1.97 5.13 11.09
CA GLU A 22 0.78 4.78 10.30
C GLU A 22 0.73 5.58 8.98
N ALA A 23 1.07 6.87 9.02
CA ALA A 23 1.14 7.74 7.84
C ALA A 23 2.38 7.47 6.96
N GLN A 24 3.43 6.85 7.51
CA GLN A 24 4.63 6.40 6.82
C GLN A 24 4.50 4.97 6.26
N HIS A 25 3.28 4.47 6.04
CA HIS A 25 3.10 3.44 5.02
C HIS A 25 3.54 4.05 3.68
N ALA A 26 4.85 3.95 3.40
CA ALA A 26 5.48 4.33 2.15
C ALA A 26 4.56 3.88 1.03
N ALA A 27 4.28 4.76 0.07
CA ALA A 27 3.39 4.53 -1.06
C ALA A 27 3.82 3.26 -1.82
N ARG A 28 3.44 2.10 -1.28
CA ARG A 28 3.73 0.79 -1.84
C ARG A 28 2.77 0.66 -3.00
N LEU A 29 3.32 0.39 -4.17
CA LEU A 29 2.50 0.08 -5.34
C LEU A 29 1.51 -1.02 -4.94
N PRO A 30 0.20 -0.80 -5.14
CA PRO A 30 -0.81 -1.82 -4.90
C PRO A 30 -0.47 -3.11 -5.65
N ARG A 31 -0.65 -4.26 -5.01
CA ARG A 31 -0.36 -5.59 -5.57
C ARG A 31 -1.65 -6.30 -5.90
N ILE A 32 -1.71 -6.90 -7.09
CA ILE A 32 -2.84 -7.68 -7.57
C ILE A 32 -2.36 -9.12 -7.76
N GLY A 33 -2.89 -10.05 -6.96
CA GLY A 33 -2.65 -11.49 -7.15
C GLY A 33 -3.67 -12.09 -8.11
N VAL A 34 -3.19 -12.77 -9.14
CA VAL A 34 -4.01 -13.34 -10.20
C VAL A 34 -3.81 -14.84 -10.22
N LEU A 35 -4.77 -15.59 -9.69
CA LEU A 35 -4.75 -17.05 -9.76
C LEU A 35 -5.58 -17.52 -10.96
N LEU A 36 -4.93 -18.16 -11.93
CA LEU A 36 -5.57 -18.65 -13.15
C LEU A 36 -5.25 -20.13 -13.37
N PRO A 37 -6.25 -21.02 -13.44
CA PRO A 37 -6.03 -22.42 -13.77
C PRO A 37 -5.82 -22.60 -15.29
N GLY A 38 -4.77 -23.32 -15.71
CA GLY A 38 -4.56 -23.75 -17.10
C GLY A 38 -3.62 -22.86 -17.95
N ASN A 39 -3.77 -22.87 -19.27
CA ASN A 39 -2.96 -22.05 -20.19
C ASN A 39 -3.58 -20.65 -20.31
N THR A 40 -2.88 -19.62 -19.85
CA THR A 40 -3.45 -18.31 -19.51
C THR A 40 -3.18 -17.19 -20.51
N GLY A 41 -2.44 -17.46 -21.59
CA GLY A 41 -1.85 -16.43 -22.47
C GLY A 41 -2.84 -15.35 -22.97
N THR A 42 -4.05 -15.74 -23.39
CA THR A 42 -5.05 -14.75 -23.85
C THR A 42 -5.71 -14.01 -22.68
N GLY A 43 -5.99 -14.70 -21.57
CA GLY A 43 -6.67 -14.11 -20.41
C GLY A 43 -5.80 -13.08 -19.69
N THR A 44 -4.49 -13.33 -19.60
CA THR A 44 -3.54 -12.39 -18.98
C THR A 44 -3.44 -11.07 -19.75
N GLU A 45 -3.50 -11.11 -21.09
CA GLU A 45 -3.38 -9.89 -21.89
C GLU A 45 -4.67 -9.06 -21.85
N VAL A 46 -5.83 -9.71 -21.85
CA VAL A 46 -7.13 -9.01 -21.69
C VAL A 46 -7.20 -8.30 -20.34
N LEU A 47 -6.77 -8.97 -19.26
CA LEU A 47 -6.68 -8.36 -17.93
C LEU A 47 -5.75 -7.13 -17.94
N ARG A 48 -4.54 -7.28 -18.52
CA ARG A 48 -3.57 -6.19 -18.59
C ARG A 48 -4.10 -5.01 -19.41
N GLN A 49 -4.79 -5.27 -20.51
CA GLN A 49 -5.40 -4.25 -21.36
C GLN A 49 -6.49 -3.46 -20.62
N GLY A 50 -7.43 -4.15 -19.96
CA GLY A 50 -8.49 -3.50 -19.19
C GLY A 50 -7.94 -2.64 -18.04
N LEU A 51 -6.89 -3.13 -17.36
CA LEU A 51 -6.20 -2.35 -16.33
C LEU A 51 -5.59 -1.06 -16.93
N ARG A 52 -4.93 -1.14 -18.09
CA ARG A 52 -4.35 0.04 -18.76
C ARG A 52 -5.41 1.07 -19.13
N GLU A 53 -6.57 0.65 -19.62
CA GLU A 53 -7.69 1.54 -19.97
C GLU A 53 -8.24 2.29 -18.75
N LEU A 54 -8.14 1.69 -17.56
CA LEU A 54 -8.48 2.30 -16.28
C LEU A 54 -7.35 3.13 -15.67
N GLY A 55 -6.21 3.27 -16.37
CA GLY A 55 -5.02 3.99 -15.90
C GLY A 55 -4.10 3.16 -14.99
N TYR A 56 -4.35 1.87 -14.84
CA TYR A 56 -3.48 0.95 -14.10
C TYR A 56 -2.44 0.32 -15.02
N ALA A 57 -1.18 0.74 -14.86
CA ALA A 57 -0.04 0.18 -15.58
C ALA A 57 0.85 -0.66 -14.65
N GLU A 58 1.09 -1.91 -15.05
CA GLU A 58 1.98 -2.85 -14.36
C GLU A 58 3.40 -2.25 -14.22
N GLY A 59 3.96 -2.30 -13.01
CA GLY A 59 5.26 -1.72 -12.66
C GLY A 59 5.24 -0.20 -12.44
N ARG A 60 4.16 0.50 -12.79
CA ARG A 60 4.06 1.97 -12.64
C ARG A 60 3.06 2.40 -11.59
N THR A 61 1.85 1.83 -11.61
CA THR A 61 0.78 2.16 -10.67
C THR A 61 0.32 0.94 -9.88
N VAL A 62 0.59 -0.27 -10.37
CA VAL A 62 0.28 -1.55 -9.72
C VAL A 62 1.37 -2.57 -10.01
N VAL A 63 1.49 -3.59 -9.16
CA VAL A 63 2.31 -4.79 -9.42
C VAL A 63 1.37 -5.97 -9.58
N ILE A 64 1.54 -6.78 -10.63
CA ILE A 64 0.74 -7.97 -10.87
C ILE A 64 1.58 -9.20 -10.52
N GLU A 65 1.01 -10.07 -9.70
CA GLU A 65 1.57 -11.36 -9.33
C GLU A 65 0.69 -12.44 -9.97
N TRP A 66 1.31 -13.36 -10.70
CA TRP A 66 0.64 -14.39 -11.49
C TRP A 66 0.74 -15.77 -10.83
#